data_AF-A0A410WXR4-F1
#
_entry.id   AF-A0A410WXR4-F1
#
_cell.length_a   1.000
_cell.length_b   1.000
_cell.length_c   1.000
_cell.angle_alpha   90.00
_cell.angle_beta   90.00
_cell.angle_gamma   90.00
#
_symmetry.space_group_name_H-M   'P 1'
#
loop_
_entity.id
_entity.type
_entity.pdbx_description
1 polymer ?
#
loop_
_entity_poly.entity_id
_entity_poly.type
_entity_poly.pdbx_seq_one_letter_code
_entity_poly.pdbx_strand_id
1 'polypeptide(L)'
;MNILHVQKWMAHASPEMTLRYAKILDTTKRKSWEEATRQGIFRIDPSSRKPIKIELSEIENEDVIEWEYIRHNLDAVKMELGYCMKPIKQPCPTQANPCLSCRNFCTTPEFIPQFENEIRETKAIVERGMSLPYSERQMP
;
A
#
# COMPACT_ATOMS: atom_id res chain seq x y z
N MET A 1 12.44 12.49 -20.21
CA MET A 1 13.74 13.16 -20.41
C MET A 1 14.45 13.27 -19.06
N ASN A 2 15.64 12.69 -18.91
CA ASN A 2 16.36 12.64 -17.63
C ASN A 2 17.07 13.98 -17.36
N ILE A 3 17.12 14.44 -16.10
CA ILE A 3 17.85 15.66 -15.69
C ILE A 3 19.33 15.64 -16.12
N LEU A 4 19.95 14.45 -16.18
CA LEU A 4 21.31 14.27 -16.68
C LEU A 4 21.47 14.63 -18.15
N HIS A 5 20.43 14.46 -18.97
CA HIS A 5 20.46 14.86 -20.38
C HIS A 5 20.47 16.39 -20.50
N VAL A 6 19.63 17.07 -19.71
CA VAL A 6 19.58 18.54 -19.67
C VAL A 6 20.92 19.11 -19.18
N GLN A 7 21.50 18.51 -18.14
CA GLN A 7 22.81 18.92 -17.61
C GLN A 7 23.91 18.79 -18.67
N LYS A 8 23.95 17.67 -19.41
CA LYS A 8 24.93 17.46 -20.50
C LYS A 8 24.76 18.45 -21.64
N TRP A 9 23.52 18.70 -22.08
CA TRP A 9 23.25 19.64 -23.17
C TRP A 9 23.63 21.07 -22.84
N MET A 10 23.44 21.46 -21.58
CA MET A 10 23.73 22.81 -21.10
C MET A 10 25.18 22.95 -20.60
N ALA A 11 26.02 21.92 -20.80
CA ALA A 11 27.42 21.88 -20.38
C ALA A 11 27.64 22.24 -18.90
N HIS A 12 26.72 21.81 -18.04
CA HIS A 12 26.76 22.13 -16.62
C HIS A 12 27.68 21.19 -15.83
N ALA A 13 28.65 21.79 -15.14
CA ALA A 13 29.55 21.13 -14.21
C ALA A 13 28.86 20.48 -12.99
N SER A 14 27.63 20.89 -12.63
CA SER A 14 26.91 20.33 -11.48
C SER A 14 25.39 20.33 -11.67
N PRO A 15 24.65 19.40 -11.03
CA PRO A 15 23.18 19.35 -11.09
C PRO A 15 22.50 20.60 -10.53
N GLU A 16 23.10 21.25 -9.52
CA GLU A 16 22.57 22.45 -8.87
C GLU A 16 22.41 23.58 -9.87
N MET A 17 23.33 23.71 -10.83
CA MET A 17 23.23 24.70 -11.91
C MET A 17 22.00 24.46 -12.80
N THR A 18 21.67 23.20 -13.09
CA THR A 18 20.45 22.84 -13.83
C THR A 18 19.20 23.15 -13.02
N LEU A 19 19.21 22.83 -11.72
CA LEU A 19 18.09 23.06 -10.81
C LEU A 19 17.80 24.55 -10.53
N ARG A 20 18.70 25.46 -10.89
CA ARG A 20 18.44 26.91 -10.79
C ARG A 20 17.27 27.36 -11.66
N TYR A 21 17.10 26.77 -12.84
CA TYR A 21 16.05 27.14 -13.78
C TYR A 21 15.16 25.97 -14.21
N ALA A 22 15.65 24.73 -14.17
CA ALA A 22 14.87 23.54 -14.53
C ALA A 22 13.97 23.08 -13.36
N LYS A 23 13.30 24.03 -12.71
CA LYS A 23 12.28 23.73 -11.70
C LYS A 23 10.97 23.49 -12.43
N ILE A 24 10.53 22.23 -12.48
CA ILE A 24 9.17 21.97 -12.91
C ILE A 24 8.26 22.40 -11.75
N LEU A 25 7.55 23.51 -11.93
CA LEU A 25 6.57 23.98 -10.96
C LEU A 25 5.42 22.97 -10.89
N ASP A 26 4.88 22.76 -9.69
CA ASP A 26 3.72 21.88 -9.49
C ASP A 26 2.52 22.31 -10.33
N THR A 27 2.38 23.62 -10.58
CA THR A 27 1.38 24.19 -11.49
C THR A 27 1.56 23.73 -12.93
N THR A 28 2.79 23.69 -13.44
CA THR A 28 3.10 23.20 -14.79
C THR A 28 2.89 21.70 -14.90
N LYS A 29 3.28 20.93 -13.87
CA LYS A 29 3.00 19.49 -13.80
C LYS A 29 1.51 19.21 -13.86
N ARG A 30 0.73 19.91 -13.03
CA ARG A 30 -0.73 19.80 -12.98
C ARG A 30 -1.35 20.08 -14.35
N LYS A 31 -1.00 21.19 -15.00
CA LYS A 31 -1.50 21.53 -16.35
C LYS A 31 -1.16 20.47 -17.40
N SER A 32 0.08 19.97 -17.39
CA SER A 32 0.49 18.91 -18.31
C SER A 32 -0.26 17.61 -18.07
N TRP A 33 -0.55 17.30 -16.81
CA TRP A 33 -1.36 16.15 -16.45
C TRP A 33 -2.82 16.33 -16.93
N GLU A 34 -3.45 17.47 -16.63
CA GLU A 34 -4.80 17.82 -17.08
C GLU A 34 -4.94 17.78 -18.62
N GLU A 35 -3.94 18.25 -19.35
CA GLU A 35 -3.87 18.16 -20.81
C GLU A 35 -3.84 16.69 -21.28
N ALA A 36 -2.94 15.89 -20.70
CA ALA A 36 -2.76 14.50 -21.06
C ALA A 36 -4.00 13.65 -20.72
N THR A 37 -4.69 13.97 -19.63
CA THR A 37 -5.87 13.22 -19.16
C THR A 37 -7.19 13.70 -19.78
N ARG A 38 -7.20 14.82 -20.52
CA ARG A 38 -8.42 15.40 -21.11
C ARG A 38 -9.16 14.45 -22.06
N GLN A 39 -8.42 13.63 -22.81
CA GLN A 39 -9.01 12.68 -23.76
C GLN A 39 -9.56 11.41 -23.08
N GLY A 40 -9.44 11.33 -21.75
CA GLY A 40 -9.82 10.18 -20.95
C GLY A 40 -8.62 9.33 -20.56
N ILE A 41 -8.75 8.67 -19.42
CA ILE A 41 -7.79 7.69 -18.91
C ILE A 41 -8.38 6.30 -19.15
N PHE A 42 -7.54 5.30 -19.38
CA PHE A 42 -7.97 3.90 -19.45
C PHE A 42 -7.10 3.01 -18.57
N ARG A 43 -7.68 1.95 -18.03
CA ARG A 43 -6.96 0.84 -17.41
C ARG A 43 -7.18 -0.42 -18.22
N ILE A 44 -6.25 -1.36 -18.12
CA ILE A 44 -6.44 -2.71 -18.68
C ILE A 44 -7.06 -3.57 -17.58
N ASP A 45 -8.19 -4.18 -17.87
CA ASP A 45 -8.78 -5.17 -16.98
C ASP A 45 -7.88 -6.41 -16.91
N PRO A 46 -7.42 -6.83 -15.71
CA PRO A 46 -6.59 -8.03 -15.55
C PRO A 46 -7.25 -9.31 -16.08
N SER A 47 -8.57 -9.41 -16.00
CA SER A 47 -9.33 -10.60 -16.37
C SER A 47 -9.66 -10.62 -17.86
N SER A 48 -10.23 -9.53 -18.37
CA SER A 48 -10.68 -9.47 -19.77
C SER A 48 -9.61 -8.98 -20.75
N ARG A 49 -8.48 -8.45 -20.26
CA ARG A 49 -7.38 -7.84 -21.04
C ARG A 49 -7.83 -6.73 -21.99
N LYS A 50 -9.00 -6.14 -21.75
CA LYS A 50 -9.56 -5.05 -22.55
C LYS A 50 -9.33 -3.69 -21.88
N PRO A 51 -9.19 -2.61 -22.67
CA PRO A 51 -9.14 -1.27 -22.12
C PRO A 51 -10.54 -0.86 -21.60
N ILE A 52 -10.60 -0.47 -20.33
CA ILE A 52 -11.77 0.10 -19.67
C ILE A 52 -11.47 1.57 -19.42
N LYS A 53 -12.36 2.46 -19.88
CA LYS A 53 -12.28 3.90 -19.63
C LYS A 53 -12.47 4.16 -18.12
N ILE A 54 -11.66 5.05 -17.56
CA ILE A 54 -11.73 5.49 -16.16
C ILE A 54 -12.22 6.93 -16.16
N GLU A 55 -13.34 7.18 -15.49
CA GLU A 55 -13.76 8.54 -15.15
C GLU A 55 -13.08 8.93 -13.83
N LEU A 56 -12.34 10.04 -13.82
CA LEU A 56 -11.62 10.52 -12.63
C LEU A 56 -12.55 10.82 -11.45
N SER A 57 -13.82 11.15 -11.72
CA SER A 57 -14.87 11.37 -10.72
C SER A 57 -15.37 10.09 -10.05
N GLU A 58 -15.14 8.92 -10.65
CA GLU A 58 -15.50 7.62 -10.09
C GLU A 58 -14.38 7.01 -9.24
N ILE A 59 -13.24 7.67 -9.16
CA ILE A 59 -12.17 7.31 -8.22
C ILE A 59 -12.59 7.83 -6.85
N GLU A 60 -13.51 7.11 -6.22
CA GLU A 60 -14.09 7.48 -4.92
C GLU A 60 -13.09 7.43 -3.75
N ASN A 61 -11.85 6.98 -3.98
CA ASN A 61 -10.96 6.61 -2.89
C ASN A 61 -9.49 6.89 -3.22
N GLU A 62 -9.07 8.14 -3.01
CA GLU A 62 -7.67 8.58 -3.08
C GLU A 62 -6.77 7.68 -2.21
N ASP A 63 -7.28 7.26 -1.05
CA ASP A 63 -6.63 6.33 -0.12
C ASP A 63 -6.32 4.96 -0.75
N VAL A 64 -7.13 4.48 -1.70
CA VAL A 64 -6.90 3.19 -2.39
C VAL A 64 -5.79 3.30 -3.41
N ILE A 65 -5.70 4.42 -4.14
CA ILE A 65 -4.58 4.68 -5.06
C ILE A 65 -3.29 4.79 -4.27
N GLU A 66 -3.32 5.52 -3.15
CA GLU A 66 -2.15 5.66 -2.28
C GLU A 66 -1.73 4.30 -1.71
N TRP A 67 -2.68 3.44 -1.32
CA TRP A 67 -2.40 2.09 -0.86
C TRP A 67 -1.83 1.15 -1.93
N GLU A 68 -2.35 1.17 -3.15
CA GLU A 68 -1.77 0.43 -4.28
C GLU A 68 -0.33 0.87 -4.56
N TYR A 69 -0.09 2.19 -4.54
CA TYR A 69 1.24 2.77 -4.68
C TYR A 69 2.17 2.34 -3.54
N ILE A 70 1.70 2.39 -2.28
CA ILE A 70 2.43 1.93 -1.10
C ILE A 70 2.76 0.44 -1.22
N ARG A 71 1.80 -0.42 -1.57
CA ARG A 71 2.04 -1.87 -1.76
C ARG A 71 3.10 -2.17 -2.82
N HIS A 72 3.14 -1.37 -3.90
CA HIS A 72 4.05 -1.60 -5.01
C HIS A 72 5.45 -1.03 -4.77
N ASN A 73 5.56 0.09 -4.02
CA ASN A 73 6.81 0.81 -3.82
C ASN A 73 7.46 0.58 -2.45
N LEU A 74 6.70 0.11 -1.47
CA LEU A 74 7.23 -0.39 -0.20
C LEU A 74 7.26 -1.91 -0.25
N ASP A 75 8.24 -2.53 0.42
CA ASP A 75 8.40 -3.99 0.50
C ASP A 75 7.29 -4.64 1.36
N ALA A 76 6.03 -4.38 1.03
CA ALA A 76 4.88 -4.84 1.80
C ALA A 76 4.69 -6.35 1.59
N VAL A 77 4.77 -7.12 2.68
CA VAL A 77 4.53 -8.56 2.67
C VAL A 77 3.11 -8.84 3.12
N LYS A 78 2.34 -9.59 2.31
CA LYS A 78 0.99 -10.02 2.67
C LYS A 78 1.03 -11.03 3.82
N MET A 79 0.16 -10.83 4.81
CA MET A 79 -0.08 -11.71 5.95
C MET A 79 -1.56 -12.13 5.97
N GLU A 80 -1.94 -12.96 6.95
CA GLU A 80 -3.30 -13.51 7.06
C GLU A 80 -4.37 -12.44 7.28
N LEU A 81 -4.07 -11.42 8.09
CA LEU A 81 -5.01 -10.36 8.49
C LEU A 81 -4.61 -8.96 8.00
N GLY A 82 -3.62 -8.84 7.12
CA GLY A 82 -3.14 -7.55 6.64
C GLY A 82 -1.80 -7.62 5.92
N TYR A 83 -1.02 -6.55 6.03
CA TYR A 83 0.30 -6.41 5.43
C TYR A 83 1.35 -6.01 6.47
N CYS A 84 2.57 -6.50 6.28
CA CYS A 84 3.75 -6.07 7.00
C CYS A 84 4.53 -5.06 6.16
N MET A 85 4.66 -3.82 6.64
CA MET A 85 5.42 -2.74 5.99
C MET A 85 6.89 -2.67 6.42
N LYS A 86 7.37 -3.66 7.17
CA LYS A 86 8.76 -3.69 7.65
C LYS A 86 9.71 -3.74 6.43
N PRO A 87 10.72 -2.86 6.34
CA PRO A 87 11.73 -2.94 5.30
C PRO A 87 12.43 -4.31 5.27
N ILE A 88 12.60 -4.92 4.09
CA ILE A 88 13.20 -6.28 3.97
C ILE A 88 14.56 -6.35 4.65
N LYS A 89 15.38 -5.31 4.50
CA LYS A 89 16.77 -5.25 4.96
C LYS A 89 16.94 -5.14 6.49
N GLN A 90 15.88 -4.85 7.23
CA GLN A 90 15.92 -4.75 8.69
C GLN A 90 15.54 -6.09 9.34
N PRO A 91 16.02 -6.45 10.54
CA PRO A 91 15.44 -7.58 11.29
C PRO A 91 14.04 -7.24 11.80
N CYS A 92 13.20 -8.25 12.08
CA CYS A 92 11.88 -7.99 12.64
C CYS A 92 11.99 -7.61 14.14
N PRO A 93 11.52 -6.42 14.55
CA PRO A 93 11.70 -5.94 15.92
C PRO A 93 10.82 -6.67 16.94
N THR A 94 9.82 -7.42 16.48
CA THR A 94 8.77 -8.02 17.31
C THR A 94 8.60 -9.51 17.02
N GLN A 95 9.65 -10.25 16.62
CA GLN A 95 9.53 -11.68 16.29
C GLN A 95 8.89 -12.52 17.40
N ALA A 96 8.99 -12.08 18.66
CA ALA A 96 8.38 -12.74 19.81
C ALA A 96 6.96 -12.26 20.15
N ASN A 97 6.51 -11.12 19.61
CA ASN A 97 5.19 -10.55 19.91
C ASN A 97 4.21 -10.78 18.74
N PRO A 98 2.90 -10.91 19.00
CA PRO A 98 1.90 -11.04 17.94
C PRO A 98 1.94 -9.87 16.95
N CYS A 99 1.80 -10.17 15.66
CA CYS A 99 1.85 -9.14 14.61
C CYS A 99 0.76 -8.08 14.74
N LEU A 100 -0.40 -8.42 15.33
CA LEU A 100 -1.54 -7.52 15.53
C LEU A 100 -1.23 -6.31 16.42
N SER A 101 -0.19 -6.37 17.26
CA SER A 101 0.27 -5.24 18.08
C SER A 101 1.55 -4.58 17.54
N CYS A 102 2.03 -5.01 16.37
CA CYS A 102 3.25 -4.47 15.77
C CYS A 102 3.00 -3.14 15.06
N ARG A 103 3.88 -2.15 15.25
CA ARG A 103 3.82 -0.84 14.57
C ARG A 103 3.92 -0.90 13.04
N ASN A 104 4.49 -1.98 12.51
CA ASN A 104 4.69 -2.15 11.06
C ASN A 104 3.52 -2.92 10.43
N PHE A 105 2.55 -3.37 11.22
CA PHE A 105 1.38 -4.05 10.72
C PHE A 105 0.33 -3.03 10.31
N CYS A 106 -0.18 -3.19 9.10
CA CYS A 106 -1.25 -2.36 8.57
C CYS A 106 -2.30 -3.26 7.93
N THR A 107 -3.57 -2.93 8.10
CA THR A 107 -4.67 -3.68 7.51
C THR A 107 -5.57 -2.76 6.71
N THR A 108 -6.45 -3.36 5.92
CA THR A 108 -7.37 -2.69 5.00
C THR A 108 -8.74 -3.35 5.12
N PRO A 109 -9.83 -2.68 4.67
CA PRO A 109 -11.18 -3.25 4.71
C PRO A 109 -11.33 -4.59 3.99
N GLU A 110 -10.41 -4.95 3.09
CA GLU A 110 -10.43 -6.24 2.37
C GLU A 110 -10.21 -7.45 3.30
N PHE A 111 -9.68 -7.26 4.50
CA PHE A 111 -9.46 -8.31 5.50
C PHE A 111 -10.62 -8.48 6.49
N ILE A 112 -11.70 -7.69 6.37
CA ILE A 112 -12.86 -7.78 7.28
C ILE A 112 -13.40 -9.22 7.38
N PRO A 113 -13.62 -9.97 6.28
CA PRO A 113 -14.14 -11.34 6.36
C PRO A 113 -13.23 -12.29 7.18
N GLN A 114 -11.91 -12.09 7.08
CA GLN A 114 -10.91 -12.89 7.80
C GLN A 114 -10.93 -12.56 9.29
N PHE A 115 -11.05 -11.27 9.65
CA PHE A 115 -11.22 -10.87 11.05
C PHE A 115 -12.52 -11.43 11.66
N GLU A 116 -13.63 -11.41 10.91
CA GLU A 116 -14.90 -11.99 11.37
C GLU A 116 -14.77 -13.50 11.60
N ASN A 117 -14.05 -14.21 10.73
CA ASN A 117 -13.76 -15.63 10.91
C ASN A 117 -12.93 -15.88 12.18
N GLU A 118 -11.85 -15.14 12.36
CA GLU A 118 -10.95 -15.27 13.51
C GLU A 118 -11.69 -15.03 14.83
N ILE A 119 -12.54 -13.99 14.88
CA ILE A 119 -13.38 -13.67 16.04
C ILE A 119 -14.33 -14.82 16.35
N ARG A 120 -14.96 -15.41 15.32
CA ARG A 120 -15.88 -16.53 15.48
C ARG A 120 -15.17 -17.77 16.01
N GLU A 121 -14.04 -18.14 15.43
CA GLU A 121 -13.26 -19.31 15.87
C GLU A 121 -12.74 -19.14 17.30
N THR A 122 -12.23 -17.94 17.63
CA THR A 122 -11.76 -17.61 18.97
C THR A 122 -12.89 -17.72 19.99
N LYS A 123 -14.09 -17.19 19.68
CA LYS A 123 -15.27 -17.32 20.57
C LYS A 123 -15.65 -18.78 20.79
N ALA A 124 -15.63 -19.60 19.74
CA ALA A 124 -15.93 -21.03 19.86
C ALA A 124 -14.90 -21.78 20.73
N ILE A 125 -13.63 -21.38 20.71
CA ILE A 125 -12.61 -21.92 21.62
C ILE A 125 -12.91 -21.51 23.07
N VAL A 126 -13.24 -20.24 23.30
CA VAL A 126 -13.59 -19.71 24.63
C VAL A 126 -14.80 -20.43 25.21
N GLU A 127 -15.87 -20.60 24.42
CA GLU A 127 -17.08 -21.32 24.83
C GLU A 127 -16.79 -22.78 25.20
N ARG A 128 -15.98 -23.48 24.38
CA ARG A 128 -15.51 -24.83 24.70
C ARG A 128 -14.76 -24.85 26.02
N GLY A 129 -13.81 -23.93 26.22
CA GLY A 129 -13.05 -23.81 27.48
C GLY A 129 -13.93 -23.55 28.71
N MET A 130 -15.01 -22.78 28.56
CA MET A 130 -15.97 -22.52 29.64
C MET A 130 -16.83 -23.75 29.99
N SER A 131 -17.12 -24.60 28.99
CA SER A 131 -17.92 -25.82 29.16
C SER A 131 -17.17 -26.97 29.86
N LEU A 132 -15.83 -26.90 29.93
CA LEU A 132 -15.01 -27.93 30.57
C LEU A 132 -15.12 -27.88 32.12
N PRO A 133 -15.09 -29.03 32.80
CA PRO A 133 -15.00 -29.09 34.27
C PRO A 133 -13.78 -28.31 34.79
N TYR A 134 -13.88 -27.73 35.99
CA TYR A 134 -12.81 -26.92 36.59
C TYR A 134 -11.47 -27.67 36.71
N SER A 135 -11.50 -29.01 36.85
CA SER A 135 -10.33 -29.88 36.90
C SER A 135 -9.54 -29.97 35.58
N GLU A 136 -10.17 -29.65 34.45
CA GLU A 136 -9.57 -29.74 33.10
C GLU A 136 -9.26 -28.36 32.51
N ARG A 137 -9.56 -27.27 33.24
CA ARG A 137 -9.31 -25.89 32.81
C ARG A 137 -7.88 -25.41 33.00
N GLN A 138 -7.04 -26.19 33.68
CA GLN A 138 -5.61 -25.92 33.80
C GLN A 138 -4.86 -26.79 32.79
N MET A 139 -4.56 -26.24 31.61
CA MET A 139 -3.43 -26.74 30.83
C MET A 139 -2.12 -26.23 31.48
N PRO A 140 -1.05 -27.03 31.49
CA PRO A 140 0.28 -26.58 31.94
C PRO A 140 0.83 -25.42 31.10
#